data_AF-A0A918UVI0-F1
#
_entry.id   AF-A0A918UVI0-F1
#
_cell.length_a   1.000
_cell.length_b   1.000
_cell.length_c   1.000
_cell.angle_alpha   90.00
_cell.angle_beta   90.00
_cell.angle_gamma   90.00
#
_symmetry.space_group_name_H-M   'P 1'
#
loop_
_entity.id
_entity.type
_entity.pdbx_description
1 polymer ?
#
loop_
_entity_poly.entity_id
_entity_poly.type
_entity_poly.pdbx_seq_one_letter_code
_entity_poly.pdbx_strand_id
1 'polypeptide(L)'
;MLRRASGHPFFNAGRYTLDAVVADPSNAERLLREYVHDYSKNVRDVLQRFEFDRTIERLHRAGLLCGVVSRFLSLNLGTTLSAHVMRSVFEQLVRRSAEQAGGTGTDGHVTPRDVGRLMSALLVWPDQHELAQPGVVRTVHDPACGTGGLLDEVAGRIESMNAEAHVSLHGQEINAETWAVAGSSMLITDFGSLG
;
A
#
# COMPACT_ATOMS: atom_id res chain seq x y z
N MET A 1 -19.44 -2.75 8.98
CA MET A 1 -19.78 -1.50 9.70
C MET A 1 -18.54 -0.65 9.98
N LEU A 2 -17.40 -1.19 10.42
CA LEU A 2 -16.21 -0.39 10.75
C LEU A 2 -15.51 0.32 9.57
N ARG A 3 -15.36 -0.31 8.39
CA ARG A 3 -14.82 0.36 7.18
C ARG A 3 -15.66 1.56 6.71
N ARG A 4 -16.99 1.45 6.83
CA ARG A 4 -17.90 2.56 6.50
C ARG A 4 -17.81 3.69 7.53
N ALA A 5 -17.50 3.37 8.79
CA ALA A 5 -17.34 4.35 9.86
C ALA A 5 -15.98 5.05 9.81
N SER A 6 -14.92 4.37 9.39
CA SER A 6 -13.58 4.96 9.24
C SER A 6 -13.44 5.82 7.98
N GLY A 7 -14.30 5.63 6.98
CA GLY A 7 -14.16 6.27 5.66
C GLY A 7 -13.02 5.69 4.81
N HIS A 8 -12.38 4.61 5.28
CA HIS A 8 -11.22 3.98 4.65
C HIS A 8 -11.44 2.46 4.47
N PRO A 9 -10.73 1.81 3.51
CA PRO A 9 -10.83 0.37 3.30
C PRO A 9 -10.19 -0.46 4.43
N PHE A 10 -9.59 0.19 5.43
CA PHE A 10 -9.02 -0.42 6.61
C PHE A 10 -9.42 0.31 7.90
N PHE A 11 -9.14 -0.33 9.03
CA PHE A 11 -9.34 0.22 10.38
C PHE A 11 -8.41 -0.48 11.38
N ASN A 12 -8.19 0.12 12.54
CA ASN A 12 -7.61 -0.53 13.71
C ASN A 12 -8.64 -0.47 14.86
N ALA A 13 -8.96 -1.61 15.46
CA ALA A 13 -9.95 -1.72 16.53
C ALA A 13 -9.33 -1.81 17.93
N GLY A 14 -8.00 -1.65 18.00
CA GLY A 14 -7.19 -1.84 19.18
C GLY A 14 -7.18 -0.63 20.10
N ARG A 15 -6.67 -0.86 21.31
CA ARG A 15 -6.56 0.19 22.33
C ARG A 15 -5.17 0.81 22.42
N TYR A 16 -4.18 0.16 21.81
CA TYR A 16 -2.79 0.61 21.87
C TYR A 16 -2.46 1.54 20.72
N THR A 17 -1.48 2.41 20.96
CA THR A 17 -0.91 3.31 19.95
C THR A 17 0.59 3.07 19.88
N LEU A 18 1.24 3.60 18.84
CA LEU A 18 2.70 3.57 18.76
C LEU A 18 3.36 4.32 19.93
N ASP A 19 2.72 5.35 20.49
CA ASP A 19 3.19 6.02 21.71
C ASP A 19 3.23 5.08 22.92
N ALA A 20 2.22 4.21 23.07
CA ALA A 20 2.18 3.22 24.14
C ALA A 20 3.34 2.22 24.06
N VAL A 21 3.78 1.86 22.84
CA VAL A 21 4.94 0.99 22.59
C VAL A 21 6.23 1.63 23.11
N VAL A 22 6.42 2.93 22.90
CA VAL A 22 7.62 3.64 23.34
C VAL A 22 7.59 3.94 24.85
N ALA A 23 6.40 4.16 25.41
CA ALA A 23 6.21 4.46 26.82
C ALA A 23 6.50 3.26 27.75
N ASP A 24 6.41 2.02 27.25
CA ASP A 24 6.73 0.80 28.00
C ASP A 24 7.75 -0.08 27.26
N PRO A 25 9.05 0.24 27.34
CA PRO A 25 10.12 -0.51 26.67
C PRO A 25 10.19 -1.99 27.06
N SER A 26 9.80 -2.33 28.30
CA SER A 26 9.83 -3.71 28.80
C SER A 26 8.78 -4.59 28.12
N ASN A 27 7.66 -4.00 27.66
CA ASN A 27 6.60 -4.70 26.94
C ASN A 27 6.48 -4.30 25.47
N ALA A 28 7.43 -3.53 24.92
CA ALA A 28 7.33 -2.92 23.59
C ALA A 28 7.06 -3.93 22.46
N GLU A 29 7.69 -5.11 22.51
CA GLU A 29 7.42 -6.17 21.53
C GLU A 29 5.96 -6.62 21.55
N ARG A 30 5.45 -6.96 22.74
CA ARG A 30 4.06 -7.41 22.93
C ARG A 30 3.08 -6.33 22.48
N LEU A 31 3.29 -5.09 22.91
CA LEU A 31 2.43 -3.95 22.59
C LEU A 31 2.38 -3.67 21.08
N LEU A 32 3.52 -3.74 20.39
CA LEU A 32 3.55 -3.51 18.94
C LEU A 32 2.85 -4.64 18.18
N ARG A 33 3.00 -5.90 18.62
CA ARG A 33 2.29 -7.03 18.02
C ARG A 33 0.78 -6.92 18.21
N GLU A 34 0.32 -6.55 19.40
CA GLU A 34 -1.10 -6.30 19.67
C GLU A 34 -1.64 -5.16 18.80
N TYR A 35 -0.90 -4.04 18.71
CA TYR A 35 -1.24 -2.93 17.82
C TYR A 35 -1.41 -3.36 16.35
N VAL A 36 -0.49 -4.17 15.82
CA VAL A 36 -0.55 -4.71 14.46
C VAL A 36 -1.72 -5.68 14.28
N HIS A 37 -1.94 -6.56 15.24
CA HIS A 37 -2.98 -7.58 15.19
C HIS A 37 -4.40 -6.97 15.18
N ASP A 38 -4.57 -5.79 15.77
CA ASP A 38 -5.86 -5.11 15.83
C ASP A 38 -6.26 -4.38 14.55
N TYR A 39 -5.39 -4.34 13.52
CA TYR A 39 -5.74 -3.85 12.20
C TYR A 39 -6.71 -4.79 11.44
N SER A 40 -7.40 -4.27 10.43
CA SER A 40 -8.23 -5.08 9.54
C SER A 40 -7.41 -6.10 8.75
N LYS A 41 -8.06 -7.20 8.33
CA LYS A 41 -7.40 -8.35 7.68
C LYS A 41 -6.50 -7.95 6.50
N ASN A 42 -6.95 -7.04 5.65
CA ASN A 42 -6.17 -6.56 4.49
C ASN A 42 -4.82 -5.94 4.88
N VAL A 43 -4.76 -5.18 5.98
CA VAL A 43 -3.49 -4.61 6.47
C VAL A 43 -2.62 -5.72 7.07
N ARG A 44 -3.22 -6.64 7.84
CA ARG A 44 -2.48 -7.78 8.40
C ARG A 44 -1.90 -8.69 7.33
N ASP A 45 -2.63 -8.95 6.26
CA ASP A 45 -2.18 -9.78 5.14
C ASP A 45 -0.94 -9.17 4.45
N VAL A 46 -0.89 -7.83 4.33
CA VAL A 46 0.27 -7.07 3.83
C VAL A 46 1.45 -7.19 4.79
N LEU A 47 1.24 -6.89 6.07
CA LEU A 47 2.31 -6.94 7.08
C LEU A 47 2.88 -8.36 7.27
N GLN A 48 2.02 -9.38 7.18
CA GLN A 48 2.44 -10.78 7.25
C GLN A 48 3.37 -11.15 6.08
N ARG A 49 3.05 -10.70 4.86
CA ARG A 49 3.88 -10.97 3.68
C ARG A 49 5.20 -10.20 3.66
N PHE A 50 5.27 -9.06 4.35
CA PHE A 50 6.53 -8.40 4.68
C PHE A 50 7.29 -9.07 5.84
N GLU A 51 6.78 -10.17 6.38
CA GLU A 51 7.34 -10.84 7.56
C GLU A 51 7.54 -9.87 8.74
N PHE A 52 6.60 -8.94 8.96
CA PHE A 52 6.77 -7.85 9.92
C PHE A 52 7.04 -8.34 11.35
N ASP A 53 6.45 -9.47 11.75
CA ASP A 53 6.74 -10.12 13.04
C ASP A 53 8.23 -10.43 13.23
N ARG A 54 8.91 -10.93 12.19
CA ARG A 54 10.37 -11.17 12.24
C ARG A 54 11.15 -9.88 12.39
N THR A 55 10.67 -8.80 11.77
CA THR A 55 11.27 -7.47 11.92
C THR A 55 11.14 -6.97 13.35
N ILE A 56 9.98 -7.15 14.00
CA ILE A 56 9.78 -6.80 15.42
C ILE A 56 10.77 -7.58 16.29
N GLU A 57 10.89 -8.90 16.12
CA GLU A 57 11.80 -9.75 16.91
C GLU A 57 13.27 -9.34 16.74
N ARG A 58 13.68 -9.04 15.51
CA ARG A 58 15.04 -8.62 15.20
C ARG A 58 15.37 -7.29 15.88
N LEU A 59 14.46 -6.32 15.82
CA LEU A 59 14.64 -5.02 16.45
C LEU A 59 14.60 -5.10 17.98
N HIS A 60 13.72 -5.95 18.54
CA HIS A 60 13.64 -6.15 19.99
C HIS A 60 14.94 -6.76 20.53
N ARG A 61 15.43 -7.85 19.92
CA ARG A 61 16.69 -8.50 20.31
C ARG A 61 17.90 -7.58 20.18
N ALA A 62 17.90 -6.67 19.22
CA ALA A 62 18.95 -5.68 19.04
C ALA A 62 18.85 -4.49 20.01
N GLY A 63 17.78 -4.39 20.82
CA GLY A 63 17.53 -3.23 21.68
C GLY A 63 17.17 -1.95 20.90
N LEU A 64 16.77 -2.09 19.63
CA LEU A 64 16.52 -0.97 18.71
C LEU A 64 15.03 -0.65 18.52
N LEU A 65 14.13 -1.53 18.97
CA LEU A 65 12.68 -1.44 18.69
C LEU A 65 12.10 -0.08 19.07
N CYS A 66 12.23 0.35 20.32
CA CYS A 66 11.67 1.63 20.78
C CYS A 66 12.29 2.82 20.06
N GLY A 67 13.59 2.76 19.73
CA GLY A 67 14.28 3.83 18.99
C GLY A 67 13.76 3.97 17.57
N VAL A 68 13.55 2.85 16.88
CA VAL A 68 12.95 2.84 15.53
C VAL A 68 11.51 3.35 15.57
N VAL A 69 10.68 2.87 16.50
CA VAL A 69 9.29 3.34 16.65
C VAL A 69 9.25 4.84 16.97
N SER A 70 10.11 5.32 17.87
CA SER A 70 10.23 6.76 18.20
C SER A 70 10.59 7.59 16.97
N ARG A 71 11.46 7.08 16.11
CA ARG A 71 11.82 7.75 14.87
C ARG A 71 10.62 7.88 13.94
N PHE A 72 9.80 6.83 13.79
CA PHE A 72 8.57 6.90 13.00
C PHE A 72 7.55 7.89 13.58
N LEU A 73 7.37 7.91 14.90
CA LEU A 73 6.49 8.88 15.58
C LEU A 73 6.93 10.34 15.36
N SER A 74 8.24 10.58 15.19
CA SER A 74 8.75 11.92 14.88
C SER A 74 8.46 12.40 13.46
N LEU A 75 8.04 11.50 12.56
CA LEU A 75 7.70 11.84 11.18
C LEU A 75 6.22 12.20 11.08
N ASN A 76 5.92 13.36 10.50
CA ASN A 76 4.55 13.76 10.22
C ASN A 76 4.07 13.12 8.90
N LEU A 77 3.75 11.82 8.96
CA LEU A 77 3.26 11.02 7.82
C LEU A 77 1.73 10.86 7.81
N GLY A 78 1.02 11.44 8.78
CA GLY A 78 -0.44 11.34 8.87
C GLY A 78 -1.17 12.31 7.94
N THR A 79 -2.12 13.05 8.51
CA THR A 79 -3.08 13.94 7.81
C THR A 79 -2.46 15.11 7.04
N THR A 80 -1.15 15.30 7.11
CA THR A 80 -0.46 16.44 6.47
C THR A 80 -0.15 16.16 5.01
N LEU A 81 -0.12 14.89 4.59
CA LEU A 81 0.19 14.47 3.22
C LEU A 81 -1.07 13.99 2.52
N SER A 82 -1.25 14.41 1.25
CA SER A 82 -2.29 13.81 0.42
C SER A 82 -1.94 12.36 0.08
N ALA A 83 -2.96 11.54 -0.23
CA ALA A 83 -2.76 10.15 -0.66
C ALA A 83 -1.76 10.04 -1.83
N HIS A 84 -1.81 10.97 -2.77
CA HIS A 84 -0.87 11.04 -3.90
C HIS A 84 0.58 11.28 -3.47
N VAL A 85 0.80 12.19 -2.51
CA VAL A 85 2.14 12.47 -1.99
C VAL A 85 2.64 11.30 -1.16
N MET A 86 1.81 10.70 -0.31
CA MET A 86 2.17 9.52 0.47
C MET A 86 2.55 8.35 -0.43
N ARG A 87 1.77 8.10 -1.49
CA ARG A 87 2.09 7.08 -2.48
C ARG A 87 3.43 7.35 -3.15
N SER A 88 3.68 8.60 -3.56
CA SER A 88 4.96 8.97 -4.16
C SER A 88 6.12 8.68 -3.21
N VAL A 89 5.99 9.03 -1.92
CA VAL A 89 7.00 8.71 -0.90
C VAL A 89 7.21 7.19 -0.80
N PHE A 90 6.13 6.41 -0.72
CA PHE A 90 6.18 4.96 -0.66
C PHE A 90 6.91 4.35 -1.87
N GLU A 91 6.57 4.76 -3.09
CA GLU A 91 7.23 4.33 -4.32
C GLU A 91 8.74 4.65 -4.31
N GLN A 92 9.14 5.84 -3.82
CA GLN A 92 10.56 6.18 -3.69
C GLN A 92 11.28 5.28 -2.66
N LEU A 93 10.61 4.89 -1.57
CA LEU A 93 11.18 4.00 -0.56
C LEU A 93 11.39 2.59 -1.11
N VAL A 94 10.41 2.05 -1.85
CA VAL A 94 10.53 0.76 -2.53
C VAL A 94 11.69 0.79 -3.51
N ARG A 95 11.74 1.79 -4.40
CA ARG A 95 12.81 1.91 -5.39
C ARG A 95 14.20 2.00 -4.75
N ARG A 96 14.38 2.85 -3.73
CA ARG A 96 15.67 2.97 -3.03
C ARG A 96 16.08 1.67 -2.33
N SER A 97 15.13 0.94 -1.76
CA SER A 97 15.39 -0.35 -1.11
C SER A 97 15.89 -1.39 -2.11
N ALA A 98 15.29 -1.42 -3.29
CA ALA A 98 15.71 -2.34 -4.35
C ALA A 98 17.04 -1.96 -5.01
N GLU A 99 17.30 -0.66 -5.20
CA GLU A 99 18.62 -0.13 -5.62
C GLU A 99 19.73 -0.58 -4.64
N GLN A 100 19.46 -0.52 -3.33
CA GLN A 100 20.39 -0.96 -2.29
C GLN A 100 20.57 -2.49 -2.22
N ALA A 101 19.55 -3.25 -2.60
CA ALA A 101 19.57 -4.72 -2.61
C ALA A 101 20.29 -5.30 -3.84
N GLY A 102 20.98 -4.49 -4.65
CA GLY A 102 21.75 -4.95 -5.80
C GLY A 102 20.91 -5.29 -7.03
N GLY A 103 19.68 -4.78 -7.12
CA GLY A 103 18.81 -4.97 -8.29
C GLY A 103 18.17 -6.36 -8.42
N THR A 104 18.39 -7.26 -7.45
CA THR A 104 17.77 -8.60 -7.40
C THR A 104 16.50 -8.67 -6.54
N GLY A 105 16.01 -7.53 -6.03
CA GLY A 105 14.76 -7.44 -5.28
C GLY A 105 13.51 -7.48 -6.18
N THR A 106 12.37 -7.01 -5.67
CA THR A 106 11.06 -6.86 -6.34
C THR A 106 11.06 -6.19 -7.73
N ASP A 107 12.22 -5.69 -8.18
CA ASP A 107 12.45 -4.82 -9.33
C ASP A 107 12.79 -5.55 -10.63
N GLY A 108 12.96 -6.87 -10.63
CA GLY A 108 13.37 -7.61 -11.83
C GLY A 108 12.43 -7.48 -13.04
N HIS A 109 11.17 -7.08 -12.84
CA HIS A 109 10.15 -7.00 -13.88
C HIS A 109 9.19 -5.80 -13.71
N VAL A 110 9.68 -4.62 -13.33
CA VAL A 110 8.85 -3.41 -13.25
C VAL A 110 8.59 -2.85 -14.64
N THR A 111 7.33 -2.62 -14.98
CA THR A 111 6.96 -1.91 -16.22
C THR A 111 7.48 -0.47 -16.17
N PRO A 112 8.35 -0.04 -17.12
CA PRO A 112 8.80 1.35 -17.18
C PRO A 112 7.61 2.31 -17.29
N ARG A 113 7.70 3.48 -16.66
CA ARG A 113 6.56 4.41 -16.54
C ARG A 113 5.98 4.82 -17.89
N ASP A 114 6.82 5.08 -18.89
CA ASP A 114 6.36 5.46 -20.23
C ASP A 114 5.64 4.31 -20.95
N VAL A 115 6.06 3.07 -20.69
CA VAL A 115 5.38 1.87 -21.19
C VAL A 115 4.02 1.72 -20.51
N GLY A 116 3.93 1.90 -19.19
CA GLY A 116 2.66 1.86 -18.46
C GLY A 116 1.65 2.93 -18.93
N ARG A 117 2.13 4.14 -19.21
CA ARG A 117 1.32 5.22 -19.81
C ARG A 117 0.81 4.87 -21.20
N LEU A 118 1.66 4.28 -22.05
CA LEU A 118 1.24 3.84 -23.37
C LEU A 118 0.23 2.69 -23.30
N MET A 119 0.48 1.70 -22.44
CA MET A 119 -0.39 0.55 -22.25
C MET A 119 -1.77 0.96 -21.73
N SER A 120 -1.83 1.78 -20.68
CA SER A 120 -3.09 2.34 -20.20
C SER A 120 -3.78 3.21 -21.26
N ALA A 121 -2.99 3.89 -22.10
CA ALA A 121 -3.52 4.68 -23.20
C ALA A 121 -4.29 3.81 -24.21
N LEU A 122 -3.65 2.73 -24.65
CA LEU A 122 -4.21 1.79 -25.62
C LEU A 122 -5.37 0.98 -25.04
N LEU A 123 -5.26 0.54 -23.79
CA LEU A 123 -6.28 -0.27 -23.13
C LEU A 123 -7.63 0.45 -23.04
N VAL A 124 -7.59 1.73 -22.69
CA VAL A 124 -8.80 2.52 -22.41
C VAL A 124 -9.35 3.22 -23.67
N TRP A 125 -8.55 3.36 -24.72
CA TRP A 125 -8.93 4.07 -25.95
C TRP A 125 -10.24 3.61 -26.60
N PRO A 126 -10.53 2.30 -26.73
CA PRO A 126 -11.77 1.83 -27.37
C PRO A 126 -13.04 2.28 -26.64
N ASP A 127 -12.98 2.40 -25.32
CA ASP A 127 -14.16 2.62 -24.46
C ASP A 127 -14.24 4.07 -23.93
N GLN A 128 -13.40 4.97 -24.42
CA GLN A 128 -13.23 6.33 -23.89
C GLN A 128 -14.54 7.13 -23.77
N HIS A 129 -15.47 6.96 -24.72
CA HIS A 129 -16.76 7.66 -24.68
C HIS A 129 -17.70 7.11 -23.60
N GLU A 130 -17.67 5.79 -23.38
CA GLU A 130 -18.47 5.15 -22.33
C GLU A 130 -17.90 5.51 -20.95
N LEU A 131 -16.57 5.50 -20.81
CA LEU A 131 -15.88 5.82 -19.57
C LEU A 131 -16.03 7.28 -19.14
N ALA A 132 -16.28 8.19 -20.08
CA ALA A 132 -16.57 9.59 -19.82
C ALA A 132 -17.99 9.85 -19.28
N GLN A 133 -18.89 8.85 -19.25
CA GLN A 133 -20.26 9.05 -18.79
C GLN A 133 -20.35 9.15 -17.25
N PRO A 134 -21.26 9.97 -16.69
CA PRO A 134 -21.45 10.05 -15.24
C PRO A 134 -21.80 8.69 -14.61
N GLY A 135 -21.28 8.43 -13.42
CA GLY A 135 -21.62 7.23 -12.62
C GLY A 135 -21.09 5.90 -13.17
N VAL A 136 -20.09 5.93 -14.06
CA VAL A 136 -19.46 4.72 -14.60
C VAL A 136 -18.80 3.91 -13.48
N VAL A 137 -19.10 2.62 -13.44
CA VAL A 137 -18.41 1.65 -12.58
C VAL A 137 -17.56 0.74 -13.47
N ARG A 138 -16.28 0.58 -13.13
CA ARG A 138 -15.34 -0.27 -13.86
C ARG A 138 -14.47 -1.10 -12.94
N THR A 139 -14.17 -2.30 -13.40
CA THR A 139 -13.23 -3.20 -12.76
C THR A 139 -12.01 -3.36 -13.66
N VAL A 140 -10.82 -3.13 -13.11
CA VAL A 140 -9.54 -3.37 -13.80
C VAL A 140 -8.89 -4.59 -13.14
N HIS A 141 -8.44 -5.53 -13.97
CA HIS A 141 -7.83 -6.77 -13.50
C HIS A 141 -6.46 -6.99 -14.14
N ASP A 142 -5.45 -7.25 -13.32
CA ASP A 142 -4.09 -7.59 -13.76
C ASP A 142 -3.63 -8.89 -13.07
N PRO A 143 -3.49 -10.01 -13.81
CA PRO A 143 -3.12 -11.31 -13.25
C PRO A 143 -1.64 -11.43 -12.87
N ALA A 144 -0.80 -10.44 -13.18
CA ALA A 144 0.62 -10.41 -12.86
C ALA A 144 1.04 -8.96 -12.56
N CYS A 145 0.39 -8.36 -11.57
CA CYS A 145 0.41 -6.91 -11.38
C CYS A 145 1.76 -6.35 -10.90
N GLY A 146 2.71 -7.21 -10.51
CA GLY A 146 3.94 -6.77 -9.88
C GLY A 146 3.62 -5.88 -8.69
N THR A 147 4.28 -4.73 -8.62
CA THR A 147 4.06 -3.71 -7.57
C THR A 147 2.75 -2.91 -7.74
N GLY A 148 1.91 -3.24 -8.72
CA GLY A 148 0.62 -2.60 -8.97
C GLY A 148 0.66 -1.34 -9.84
N GLY A 149 1.84 -0.94 -10.32
CA GLY A 149 2.02 0.33 -11.04
C GLY A 149 1.16 0.48 -12.31
N LEU A 150 0.93 -0.61 -13.06
CA LEU A 150 0.07 -0.56 -14.25
C LEU A 150 -1.41 -0.39 -13.89
N LEU A 151 -1.91 -1.09 -12.87
CA LEU A 151 -3.28 -0.92 -12.37
C LEU A 151 -3.54 0.53 -11.97
N ASP A 152 -2.57 1.14 -11.30
CA ASP A 152 -2.62 2.53 -10.89
C ASP A 152 -2.63 3.51 -12.09
N GLU A 153 -1.82 3.27 -13.12
CA GLU A 153 -1.81 4.11 -14.34
C GLU A 153 -3.14 3.98 -15.11
N VAL A 154 -3.76 2.80 -15.14
CA VAL A 154 -5.10 2.61 -15.74
C VAL A 154 -6.18 3.34 -14.94
N ALA A 155 -6.19 3.22 -13.61
CA ALA A 155 -7.12 3.95 -12.75
C ALA A 155 -7.00 5.46 -12.93
N GLY A 156 -5.77 6.00 -12.79
CA GLY A 156 -5.53 7.43 -12.93
C GLY A 156 -5.92 7.95 -14.32
N ARG A 157 -5.77 7.14 -15.37
CA ARG A 157 -6.25 7.50 -16.70
C ARG A 157 -7.77 7.58 -16.76
N ILE A 158 -8.49 6.58 -16.25
CA ILE A 158 -9.97 6.61 -16.20
C ILE A 158 -10.46 7.83 -15.42
N GLU A 159 -9.87 8.11 -14.26
CA GLU A 159 -10.22 9.27 -13.42
C GLU A 159 -9.95 10.61 -14.11
N SER A 160 -8.86 10.70 -14.89
CA SER A 160 -8.56 11.92 -15.65
C SER A 160 -9.59 12.23 -16.74
N MET A 161 -10.30 11.21 -17.22
CA MET A 161 -11.41 11.36 -18.16
C MET A 161 -12.74 11.61 -17.44
N ASN A 162 -12.91 11.02 -16.25
CA ASN A 162 -14.14 11.08 -15.48
C ASN A 162 -13.86 10.98 -13.98
N ALA A 163 -13.90 12.13 -13.30
CA ALA A 163 -13.67 12.21 -11.86
C ALA A 163 -14.77 11.53 -11.02
N GLU A 164 -15.94 11.21 -11.61
CA GLU A 164 -17.04 10.50 -10.94
C GLU A 164 -16.99 8.98 -11.18
N ALA A 165 -16.02 8.49 -11.96
CA ALA A 165 -15.86 7.07 -12.22
C ALA A 165 -15.49 6.31 -10.93
N HIS A 166 -16.17 5.19 -10.70
CA HIS A 166 -15.86 4.27 -9.63
C HIS A 166 -15.02 3.12 -10.19
N VAL A 167 -13.71 3.19 -9.95
CA VAL A 167 -12.75 2.19 -10.42
C VAL A 167 -12.42 1.22 -9.29
N SER A 168 -12.53 -0.08 -9.56
CA SER A 168 -12.17 -1.16 -8.65
C SER A 168 -10.99 -1.95 -9.20
N LEU A 169 -9.87 -1.95 -8.46
CA LEU A 169 -8.63 -2.59 -8.87
C LEU A 169 -8.50 -4.00 -8.28
N HIS A 170 -8.14 -4.98 -9.14
CA HIS A 170 -7.82 -6.34 -8.75
C HIS A 170 -6.48 -6.75 -9.36
N GLY A 171 -5.53 -7.11 -8.50
CA GLY A 171 -4.21 -7.57 -8.89
C GLY A 171 -3.91 -8.96 -8.34
N GLN A 172 -3.12 -9.74 -9.08
CA GLN A 172 -2.52 -10.99 -8.62
C GLN A 172 -0.99 -10.90 -8.74
N GLU A 173 -0.30 -11.39 -7.73
CA GLU A 173 1.16 -11.46 -7.69
C GLU A 173 1.58 -12.67 -6.85
N ILE A 174 2.50 -13.47 -7.36
CA ILE A 174 2.95 -14.72 -6.73
C ILE A 174 4.06 -14.47 -5.70
N ASN A 175 4.88 -13.44 -5.91
CA ASN A 175 5.91 -13.06 -4.98
C ASN A 175 5.28 -12.34 -3.78
N ALA A 176 5.45 -12.91 -2.58
CA ALA A 176 4.82 -12.39 -1.37
C ALA A 176 5.20 -10.93 -1.07
N GLU A 177 6.47 -10.57 -1.23
CA GLU A 177 6.96 -9.22 -0.95
C GLU A 177 6.43 -8.23 -2.00
N THR A 178 6.50 -8.57 -3.29
CA THR A 178 5.95 -7.74 -4.37
C THR A 178 4.43 -7.55 -4.20
N TRP A 179 3.69 -8.60 -3.81
CA TRP A 179 2.27 -8.51 -3.47
C TRP A 179 2.04 -7.54 -2.32
N ALA A 180 2.87 -7.58 -1.27
CA ALA A 180 2.74 -6.70 -0.12
C ALA A 180 3.01 -5.24 -0.48
N VAL A 181 3.94 -4.99 -1.41
CA VAL A 181 4.18 -3.67 -2.00
C VAL A 181 2.93 -3.18 -2.75
N ALA A 182 2.38 -3.99 -3.65
CA ALA A 182 1.17 -3.64 -4.39
C ALA A 182 -0.02 -3.36 -3.46
N GLY A 183 -0.22 -4.21 -2.45
CA GLY A 183 -1.30 -4.08 -1.48
C GLY A 183 -1.16 -2.82 -0.63
N SER A 184 0.07 -2.44 -0.29
CA SER A 184 0.36 -1.18 0.40
C SER A 184 0.01 0.03 -0.47
N SER A 185 0.35 0.01 -1.77
CA SER A 185 0.00 1.09 -2.70
C SER A 185 -1.53 1.28 -2.75
N MET A 186 -2.28 0.18 -2.92
CA MET A 186 -3.75 0.20 -2.98
C MET A 186 -4.40 0.68 -1.67
N LEU A 187 -3.80 0.38 -0.52
CA LEU A 187 -4.28 0.88 0.77
C LEU A 187 -4.02 2.37 0.96
N ILE A 188 -2.94 2.91 0.40
CA ILE A 188 -2.60 4.34 0.48
C ILE A 188 -3.52 5.18 -0.41
N THR A 189 -3.98 4.63 -1.53
CA THR A 189 -4.79 5.32 -2.53
C THR A 189 -6.29 5.06 -2.43
N ASP A 190 -6.73 4.23 -1.47
CA ASP A 190 -8.12 3.83 -1.24
C ASP A 190 -8.79 3.10 -2.45
N PHE A 191 -8.03 2.67 -3.47
CA PHE A 191 -8.57 2.18 -4.76
C PHE A 191 -8.96 0.69 -4.82
N GLY A 192 -8.70 -0.13 -3.80
CA GLY A 192 -9.08 -1.54 -3.90
C GLY A 192 -8.52 -2.50 -2.87
N SER A 193 -8.57 -3.78 -3.22
CA SER A 193 -8.08 -4.91 -2.44
C SER A 193 -7.47 -5.96 -3.36
N LEU A 194 -6.34 -6.54 -2.95
CA LEU A 194 -5.73 -7.66 -3.66
C LEU A 194 -6.47 -8.98 -3.41
N GLY A 195 -6.51 -9.82 -4.45
CA GLY A 195 -7.00 -11.20 -4.41
C GLY A 195 -5.92 -12.20 -4.04
#